data_AF-A0A7W7ZKU9-F1
#
_entry.id   AF-A0A7W7ZKU9-F1
#
_cell.length_a   1.000
_cell.length_b   1.000
_cell.length_c   1.000
_cell.angle_alpha   90.00
_cell.angle_beta   90.00
_cell.angle_gamma   90.00
#
_symmetry.space_group_name_H-M   'P 1'
#
loop_
_entity.id
_entity.type
_entity.pdbx_description
1 polymer ?
#
loop_
_entity_poly.entity_id
_entity_poly.type
_entity_poly.pdbx_seq_one_letter_code
_entity_poly.pdbx_strand_id
1 'polypeptide(L)'
;MSFVRKAADRIAGLVVRYASPGSKEWAQAIESELLYIESDWRALGWALSGMRVLFDTQPAPLRTLADLDAEAQKHAERRRHAVNNGWLVTNVPLFVPLVFALESLVDIALGRHIFSNTVLLLGLLLLAPMLYLRSREPNVPDRDDPTGLVRFYVDELSATSSNSLTFWMFVVGASFMVVGFELATGFGWQSVIPLLLLLPALALLLAKHRKNRRRLAQVEALLDTMSNSSF
;
A
#
# COMPACT_ATOMS: atom_id res chain seq x y z
N MET A 1 2.88 31.72 16.10
CA MET A 1 2.93 30.49 15.28
C MET A 1 1.55 30.21 14.70
N SER A 2 1.43 30.08 13.37
CA SER A 2 0.15 29.76 12.71
C SER A 2 -0.26 28.30 12.92
N PHE A 3 -1.53 27.99 12.66
CA PHE A 3 -2.03 26.62 12.66
C PHE A 3 -1.31 25.73 11.64
N VAL A 4 -0.98 26.29 10.47
CA VAL A 4 -0.27 25.60 9.38
C VAL A 4 1.14 25.22 9.83
N ARG A 5 1.86 26.14 10.50
CA ARG A 5 3.19 25.87 11.05
C ARG A 5 3.14 24.75 12.11
N LYS A 6 2.20 24.82 13.05
CA LYS A 6 2.02 23.76 14.06
C LYS A 6 1.73 22.39 13.45
N ALA A 7 0.98 22.34 12.35
CA ALA A 7 0.72 21.10 11.63
C ALA A 7 2.00 20.55 10.98
N ALA A 8 2.79 21.42 10.35
CA ALA A 8 4.09 21.05 9.76
C ALA A 8 5.05 20.49 10.82
N ASP A 9 5.20 21.18 11.96
CA ASP A 9 6.06 20.74 13.07
C ASP A 9 5.61 19.37 13.63
N ARG A 10 4.30 19.17 13.80
CA ARG A 10 3.75 17.88 14.25
C ARG A 10 4.01 16.76 13.26
N ILE A 11 3.84 17.02 11.97
CA ILE A 11 4.10 16.02 10.93
C ILE A 11 5.59 15.66 10.95
N ALA A 12 6.50 16.63 10.97
CA ALA A 12 7.94 16.39 11.03
C ALA A 12 8.35 15.58 12.27
N GLY A 13 7.85 15.95 13.46
CA GLY A 13 8.11 15.20 14.69
C GLY A 13 7.56 13.76 14.64
N LEU A 14 6.40 13.56 14.01
CA LEU A 14 5.86 12.21 13.76
C LEU A 14 6.76 11.43 12.79
N VAL A 15 7.27 12.06 11.73
CA VAL A 15 8.21 11.43 10.79
C VAL A 15 9.45 10.95 11.53
N VAL A 16 10.07 11.78 12.38
CA VAL A 16 11.25 11.39 13.16
C VAL A 16 10.95 10.27 14.15
N ARG A 17 9.78 10.33 14.81
CA ARG A 17 9.38 9.34 15.81
C ARG A 17 9.14 7.95 15.22
N TYR A 18 8.58 7.89 14.01
CA TYR A 18 8.19 6.64 13.36
C TYR A 18 9.16 6.20 12.26
N ALA A 19 10.19 6.99 11.95
CA ALA A 19 11.21 6.60 10.98
C ALA A 19 11.95 5.34 11.42
N SER A 20 12.23 4.46 10.46
CA SER A 20 13.05 3.28 10.70
C SER A 20 14.47 3.68 11.14
N PRO A 21 15.19 2.85 11.92
CA PRO A 21 16.54 3.19 12.39
C PRO A 21 17.50 3.64 11.29
N GLY A 22 17.46 3.01 10.12
CA GLY A 22 18.29 3.37 8.96
C GLY A 22 17.87 4.65 8.24
N SER A 23 16.71 5.21 8.56
CA SER A 23 16.17 6.44 7.94
C SER A 23 16.05 7.59 8.94
N LYS A 24 16.48 7.38 10.19
CA LYS A 24 16.24 8.31 11.30
C LYS A 24 17.06 9.60 11.18
N GLU A 25 18.31 9.49 10.75
CA GLU A 25 19.16 10.66 10.48
C GLU A 25 18.55 11.54 9.39
N TRP A 26 18.00 10.91 8.35
CA TRP A 26 17.36 11.61 7.24
C TRP A 26 16.05 12.29 7.67
N ALA A 27 15.27 11.63 8.54
CA ALA A 27 14.09 12.25 9.16
C ALA A 27 14.45 13.45 10.05
N GLN A 28 15.53 13.35 10.83
CA GLN A 28 16.02 14.45 11.67
C GLN A 28 16.53 15.62 10.85
N ALA A 29 17.18 15.36 9.71
CA ALA A 29 17.57 16.39 8.76
C ALA A 29 16.34 17.17 8.26
N ILE A 30 15.26 16.47 7.87
CA ILE A 30 14.01 17.12 7.45
C ILE A 30 13.39 17.98 8.55
N GLU A 31 13.37 17.50 9.79
CA GLU A 31 12.87 18.26 10.93
C GLU A 31 13.73 19.52 11.17
N SER A 32 15.06 19.40 11.06
CA SER A 32 15.97 20.53 11.22
C SER A 32 15.85 21.57 10.10
N GLU A 33 15.64 21.14 8.86
CA GLU A 33 15.45 22.02 7.70
C GLU A 33 14.13 22.81 7.77
N LEU A 34 13.13 22.26 8.45
CA LEU A 34 11.83 22.91 8.67
C LEU A 34 11.96 24.27 9.38
N LEU A 35 12.97 24.43 10.24
CA LEU A 35 13.25 25.66 10.99
C LEU A 35 13.66 26.83 10.09
N TYR A 36 14.23 26.55 8.92
CA TYR A 36 14.74 27.56 7.98
C TYR A 36 13.72 27.95 6.90
N ILE A 37 12.57 27.28 6.83
CA ILE A 37 11.54 27.57 5.84
C ILE A 37 10.63 28.69 6.37
N GLU A 38 10.73 29.89 5.78
CA GLU A 38 9.96 31.06 6.23
C GLU A 38 8.45 30.95 5.95
N SER A 39 8.06 30.34 4.84
CA SER A 39 6.65 30.19 4.45
C SER A 39 5.99 29.00 5.12
N ASP A 40 4.90 29.24 5.86
CA ASP A 40 4.17 28.19 6.58
C ASP A 40 3.62 27.09 5.65
N TRP A 41 3.12 27.47 4.47
CA TRP A 41 2.62 26.52 3.48
C TRP A 41 3.75 25.70 2.84
N ARG A 42 4.92 26.30 2.61
CA ARG A 42 6.10 25.56 2.14
C ARG A 42 6.62 24.63 3.21
N ALA A 43 6.59 25.03 4.48
CA ALA A 43 6.96 24.18 5.60
C ALA A 43 6.02 22.97 5.72
N LEU A 44 4.72 23.18 5.54
CA LEU A 44 3.76 22.07 5.50
C LEU A 44 4.05 21.12 4.32
N GLY A 45 4.24 21.65 3.11
CA GLY A 45 4.62 20.85 1.94
C GLY A 45 5.92 20.06 2.16
N TRP A 46 6.90 20.68 2.82
CA TRP A 46 8.17 20.05 3.18
C TRP A 46 7.98 18.90 4.16
N ALA A 47 7.25 19.12 5.26
CA ALA A 47 6.94 18.08 6.24
C ALA A 47 6.15 16.92 5.62
N LEU A 48 5.18 17.21 4.74
CA LEU A 48 4.44 16.20 3.97
C LEU A 48 5.38 15.40 3.07
N SER A 49 6.34 16.05 2.40
CA SER A 49 7.34 15.37 1.57
C SER A 49 8.23 14.43 2.39
N GLY A 50 8.49 14.77 3.65
CA GLY A 50 9.25 13.97 4.60
C GLY A 50 8.57 12.66 5.01
N MET A 51 7.25 12.54 4.87
CA MET A 51 6.56 11.28 5.16
C MET A 51 7.03 10.12 4.29
N ARG A 52 7.63 10.39 3.11
CA ARG A 52 8.23 9.33 2.27
C ARG A 52 9.24 8.46 3.02
N VAL A 53 9.90 9.03 4.03
CA VAL A 53 10.95 8.41 4.85
C VAL A 53 10.39 7.33 5.76
N LEU A 54 9.16 7.53 6.26
CA LEU A 54 8.44 6.52 7.02
C LEU A 54 8.25 5.24 6.22
N PHE A 55 8.17 5.38 4.90
CA PHE A 55 7.94 4.26 4.00
C PHE A 55 9.22 3.71 3.36
N ASP A 56 10.36 4.36 3.54
CA ASP A 56 11.66 3.90 3.04
C ASP A 56 12.37 2.97 4.04
N THR A 57 11.59 2.22 4.83
CA THR A 57 12.09 1.11 5.66
C THR A 57 12.69 0.05 4.74
N GLN A 58 13.98 0.17 4.43
CA GLN A 58 14.69 -0.78 3.59
C GLN A 58 14.74 -2.13 4.33
N PRO A 59 14.23 -3.21 3.74
CA PRO A 59 14.44 -4.53 4.30
C PRO A 59 15.95 -4.81 4.32
N ALA A 60 16.43 -5.53 5.34
CA ALA A 60 17.84 -5.89 5.41
C ALA A 60 18.28 -6.56 4.09
N PRO A 61 19.41 -6.15 3.50
CA PRO A 61 19.84 -6.66 2.20
C PRO A 61 20.02 -8.18 2.27
N LEU A 62 19.44 -8.90 1.29
CA LEU A 62 19.74 -10.32 1.12
C LEU A 62 21.14 -10.42 0.53
N ARG A 63 22.06 -11.07 1.25
CA ARG A 63 23.46 -11.21 0.82
C ARG A 63 23.77 -12.64 0.39
N THR A 64 23.04 -13.61 0.94
CA THR A 64 23.26 -15.03 0.70
C THR A 64 21.95 -15.76 0.40
N LEU A 65 22.05 -16.98 -0.15
CA LEU A 65 20.90 -17.86 -0.36
C LEU A 65 20.25 -18.28 0.97
N ALA A 66 21.06 -18.47 2.02
CA ALA A 66 20.53 -18.74 3.36
C ALA A 66 19.66 -17.58 3.88
N ASP A 67 20.00 -16.32 3.57
CA ASP A 67 19.15 -15.17 3.89
C ASP A 67 17.83 -15.18 3.10
N LEU A 68 17.88 -15.61 1.83
CA LEU A 68 16.71 -15.73 0.96
C LEU A 68 15.75 -16.80 1.49
N ASP A 69 16.26 -17.98 1.81
CA ASP A 69 15.48 -19.09 2.37
C ASP A 69 14.85 -18.71 3.71
N ALA A 70 15.63 -18.07 4.60
CA ALA A 70 15.14 -17.60 5.88
C ALA A 70 14.04 -16.53 5.73
N GLU A 71 14.18 -15.58 4.79
CA GLU A 71 13.15 -14.57 4.54
C GLU A 71 11.90 -15.18 3.88
N ALA A 72 12.06 -16.12 2.94
CA ALA A 72 10.97 -16.83 2.29
C ALA A 72 10.16 -17.64 3.31
N GLN A 73 10.84 -18.37 4.21
CA GLN A 73 10.22 -19.10 5.31
C GLN A 73 9.48 -18.15 6.27
N LYS A 74 10.13 -17.06 6.69
CA LYS A 74 9.51 -16.04 7.56
C LYS A 74 8.30 -15.38 6.90
N HIS A 75 8.32 -15.20 5.59
CA HIS A 75 7.20 -14.66 4.83
C HIS A 75 6.03 -15.66 4.74
N ALA A 76 6.33 -16.92 4.43
CA ALA A 76 5.35 -18.01 4.43
C ALA A 76 4.69 -18.20 5.81
N GLU A 77 5.45 -18.14 6.90
CA GLU A 77 4.92 -18.21 8.26
C GLU A 77 4.00 -17.04 8.59
N ARG A 78 4.40 -15.81 8.23
CA ARG A 78 3.52 -14.63 8.36
C ARG A 78 2.21 -14.81 7.60
N ARG A 79 2.25 -15.40 6.40
CA ARG A 79 1.04 -15.69 5.61
C ARG A 79 0.17 -16.77 6.26
N ARG A 80 0.75 -17.85 6.78
CA ARG A 80 0.00 -18.88 7.53
C ARG A 80 -0.67 -18.31 8.78
N HIS A 81 0.03 -17.47 9.54
CA HIS A 81 -0.52 -16.84 10.75
C HIS A 81 -1.56 -15.75 10.44
N ALA A 82 -1.46 -15.06 9.30
CA ALA A 82 -2.45 -14.07 8.88
C ALA A 82 -3.85 -14.69 8.65
N VAL A 83 -3.90 -15.96 8.22
CA VAL A 83 -5.17 -16.71 8.05
C VAL A 83 -5.78 -17.08 9.40
N ASN A 84 -4.96 -17.36 10.41
CA ASN A 84 -5.43 -17.79 11.73
C ASN A 84 -5.99 -16.63 12.59
N ASN A 85 -5.64 -15.38 12.26
CA ASN A 85 -6.20 -14.19 12.90
C ASN A 85 -7.59 -13.88 12.32
N GLY A 86 -8.60 -14.61 12.79
CA GLY A 86 -10.03 -14.31 12.68
C GLY A 86 -10.51 -13.80 11.31
N TRP A 87 -11.14 -14.69 10.53
CA TRP A 87 -11.74 -14.43 9.21
C TRP A 87 -12.46 -13.07 9.10
N LEU A 88 -13.17 -12.62 10.14
CA LEU A 88 -13.83 -11.31 10.14
C LEU A 88 -12.87 -10.12 10.02
N VAL A 89 -11.75 -10.11 10.74
CA VAL A 89 -10.79 -8.98 10.74
C VAL A 89 -10.06 -8.88 9.40
N THR A 90 -9.76 -10.02 8.78
CA THR A 90 -9.13 -10.11 7.45
C THR A 90 -10.08 -9.74 6.32
N ASN A 91 -11.40 -9.91 6.50
CA ASN A 91 -12.42 -9.63 5.49
C ASN A 91 -13.22 -8.33 5.72
N VAL A 92 -13.03 -7.60 6.82
CA VAL A 92 -13.57 -6.22 7.02
C VAL A 92 -13.40 -5.32 5.78
N PRO A 93 -12.25 -5.34 5.08
CA PRO A 93 -12.08 -4.56 3.85
C PRO A 93 -13.00 -4.96 2.68
N LEU A 94 -13.63 -6.14 2.73
CA LEU A 94 -14.63 -6.60 1.75
C LEU A 94 -16.04 -6.10 2.06
N PHE A 95 -16.38 -5.92 3.33
CA PHE A 95 -17.72 -5.51 3.74
C PHE A 95 -18.03 -4.06 3.36
N VAL A 96 -17.06 -3.17 3.50
CA VAL A 96 -17.19 -1.77 3.11
C VAL A 96 -17.60 -1.63 1.63
N PRO A 97 -16.85 -2.18 0.66
CA PRO A 97 -17.24 -2.13 -0.75
C PRO A 97 -18.56 -2.88 -1.04
N LEU A 98 -18.89 -3.95 -0.32
CA LEU A 98 -20.18 -4.65 -0.49
C LEU A 98 -21.37 -3.75 -0.11
N VAL A 99 -21.28 -3.02 0.99
CA VAL A 99 -22.32 -2.07 1.41
C VAL A 99 -22.50 -0.99 0.35
N PHE A 100 -21.40 -0.38 -0.13
CA PHE A 100 -21.46 0.61 -1.20
C PHE A 100 -22.04 0.06 -2.50
N ALA A 101 -21.78 -1.20 -2.83
CA ALA A 101 -22.36 -1.86 -4.00
C ALA A 101 -23.88 -1.96 -3.88
N LEU A 102 -24.38 -2.42 -2.73
CA LEU A 102 -25.80 -2.58 -2.47
C LEU A 102 -26.53 -1.23 -2.49
N GLU A 103 -25.97 -0.22 -1.82
CA GLU A 103 -26.51 1.14 -1.83
C GLU A 103 -26.59 1.71 -3.25
N SER A 104 -25.50 1.59 -4.01
CA SER A 104 -25.44 2.05 -5.42
C SER A 104 -26.49 1.36 -6.30
N LEU A 105 -26.71 0.06 -6.11
CA LEU A 105 -27.72 -0.70 -6.86
C LEU A 105 -29.14 -0.27 -6.52
N VAL A 106 -29.43 -0.02 -5.24
CA VAL A 106 -30.74 0.47 -4.79
C VAL A 106 -31.02 1.85 -5.37
N ASP A 107 -30.06 2.76 -5.31
CA ASP A 107 -30.25 4.11 -5.86
C ASP A 107 -30.44 4.10 -7.38
N ILE A 108 -29.70 3.27 -8.12
CA ILE A 108 -29.91 3.10 -9.57
C ILE A 108 -31.31 2.57 -9.84
N ALA A 109 -31.77 1.57 -9.10
CA ALA A 109 -33.13 1.02 -9.25
C ALA A 109 -34.22 2.06 -8.95
N LEU A 110 -33.94 3.02 -8.05
CA LEU A 110 -34.81 4.14 -7.72
C LEU A 110 -34.64 5.34 -8.67
N GLY A 111 -33.79 5.25 -9.70
CA GLY A 111 -33.53 6.32 -10.66
C GLY A 111 -32.76 7.51 -10.10
N ARG A 112 -32.10 7.35 -8.95
CA ARG A 112 -31.32 8.40 -8.28
C ARG A 112 -29.85 8.27 -8.65
N HIS A 113 -29.19 9.40 -8.88
CA HIS A 113 -27.73 9.48 -8.98
C HIS A 113 -27.13 8.43 -9.95
N ILE A 114 -27.84 8.14 -11.04
CA ILE A 114 -27.56 6.99 -11.93
C ILE A 114 -26.11 7.00 -12.41
N PHE A 115 -25.63 8.16 -12.85
CA PHE A 115 -24.27 8.31 -13.37
C PHE A 115 -23.21 8.08 -12.28
N SER A 116 -23.32 8.71 -11.12
CA SER A 116 -22.33 8.57 -10.03
C SER A 116 -22.29 7.14 -9.48
N ASN A 117 -23.45 6.52 -9.31
CA ASN A 117 -23.55 5.15 -8.81
C ASN A 117 -23.05 4.12 -9.84
N THR A 118 -23.20 4.40 -11.14
CA THR A 118 -22.57 3.58 -12.19
C THR A 118 -21.05 3.64 -12.12
N VAL A 119 -20.49 4.83 -11.90
CA VAL A 119 -19.03 5.02 -11.73
C VAL A 119 -18.53 4.30 -10.47
N LEU A 120 -19.25 4.39 -9.35
CA LEU A 120 -18.95 3.65 -8.13
C LEU A 120 -18.93 2.12 -8.36
N LEU A 121 -19.95 1.58 -9.04
CA LEU A 121 -20.02 0.15 -9.35
C LEU A 121 -18.90 -0.31 -10.27
N LEU A 122 -18.49 0.50 -11.25
CA LEU A 122 -17.31 0.21 -12.09
C LEU A 122 -16.03 0.14 -11.25
N GLY A 123 -15.86 1.08 -10.31
CA GLY A 123 -14.75 1.04 -9.36
C GLY A 123 -14.75 -0.23 -8.51
N LEU A 124 -15.91 -0.62 -7.99
CA LEU A 124 -16.10 -1.85 -7.21
C LEU A 124 -15.80 -3.11 -8.02
N LEU A 125 -16.26 -3.19 -9.27
CA LEU A 125 -16.00 -4.32 -10.16
C LEU A 125 -14.50 -4.50 -10.44
N LEU A 126 -13.74 -3.41 -10.56
CA LEU A 126 -12.28 -3.48 -10.72
C LEU A 126 -11.57 -3.87 -9.42
N LEU A 127 -12.09 -3.45 -8.25
CA LEU A 127 -11.52 -3.77 -6.95
C LEU A 127 -11.83 -5.20 -6.49
N ALA A 128 -13.00 -5.75 -6.84
CA ALA A 128 -13.49 -7.02 -6.34
C ALA A 128 -12.53 -8.21 -6.60
N PRO A 129 -11.94 -8.39 -7.80
CA PRO A 129 -10.96 -9.45 -8.04
C PRO A 129 -9.72 -9.31 -7.16
N MET A 130 -9.22 -8.07 -6.95
CA MET A 130 -8.04 -7.85 -6.13
C MET A 130 -8.32 -8.13 -4.65
N LEU A 131 -9.45 -7.65 -4.17
CA LEU A 131 -9.95 -7.88 -2.83
C LEU A 131 -10.13 -9.38 -2.56
N TYR A 132 -10.74 -10.11 -3.50
CA TYR A 132 -10.91 -11.57 -3.45
C TYR A 132 -9.56 -12.32 -3.46
N LEU A 133 -8.65 -11.98 -4.38
CA LEU A 133 -7.33 -12.62 -4.43
C LEU A 133 -6.51 -12.37 -3.17
N ARG A 134 -6.72 -11.23 -2.50
CA ARG A 134 -6.04 -10.88 -1.27
C ARG A 134 -6.65 -11.55 -0.03
N SER A 135 -7.94 -11.84 -0.06
CA SER A 135 -8.67 -12.53 1.01
C SER A 135 -8.61 -14.05 0.90
N ARG A 136 -8.30 -14.59 -0.29
CA ARG A 136 -8.13 -16.03 -0.51
C ARG A 136 -7.00 -16.56 0.37
N GLU A 137 -7.22 -17.72 0.97
CA GLU A 137 -6.19 -18.45 1.70
C GLU A 137 -5.01 -18.74 0.75
N PRO A 138 -3.81 -18.24 1.07
CA PRO A 138 -2.63 -18.49 0.24
C PRO A 138 -2.33 -19.98 0.25
N ASN A 139 -2.07 -20.55 -0.93
CA ASN A 139 -1.58 -21.92 -1.06
C ASN A 139 -0.09 -21.95 -0.71
N VAL A 140 0.21 -21.84 0.60
CA VAL A 140 1.58 -21.77 1.10
C VAL A 140 2.20 -23.17 1.03
N PRO A 141 3.32 -23.36 0.30
CA PRO A 141 4.03 -24.65 0.24
C PRO A 141 4.45 -25.15 1.62
N ASP A 142 4.66 -26.46 1.76
CA ASP A 142 5.11 -27.08 3.01
C ASP A 142 6.48 -26.57 3.46
N ARG A 143 6.76 -26.68 4.77
CA ARG A 143 8.03 -26.18 5.34
C ARG A 143 9.24 -26.93 4.82
N ASP A 144 9.04 -28.18 4.39
CA ASP A 144 10.09 -29.09 3.96
C ASP A 144 10.46 -28.91 2.49
N ASP A 145 9.78 -28.01 1.75
CA ASP A 145 10.07 -27.66 0.37
C ASP A 145 10.65 -26.24 0.25
N PRO A 146 11.97 -26.05 0.47
CA PRO A 146 12.60 -24.73 0.39
C PRO A 146 12.49 -24.11 -1.01
N THR A 147 12.53 -24.93 -2.06
CA THR A 147 12.40 -24.45 -3.44
C THR A 147 11.00 -23.93 -3.72
N GLY A 148 9.97 -24.64 -3.23
CA GLY A 148 8.58 -24.19 -3.26
C GLY A 148 8.38 -22.87 -2.52
N LEU A 149 8.97 -22.73 -1.33
CA LEU A 149 8.87 -21.50 -0.53
C LEU A 149 9.49 -20.28 -1.22
N VAL A 150 10.66 -20.44 -1.85
CA VAL A 150 11.30 -19.37 -2.61
C VAL A 150 10.47 -18.99 -3.84
N ARG A 151 9.94 -19.97 -4.60
CA ARG A 151 9.03 -19.70 -5.73
C ARG A 151 7.79 -18.96 -5.29
N PHE A 152 7.15 -19.42 -4.22
CA PHE A 152 5.99 -18.75 -3.62
C PHE A 152 6.31 -17.29 -3.22
N TYR A 153 7.47 -17.06 -2.63
CA TYR A 153 7.91 -15.71 -2.26
C TYR A 153 8.12 -14.80 -3.48
N VAL A 154 8.75 -15.32 -4.55
CA VAL A 154 8.94 -14.59 -5.82
C VAL A 154 7.61 -14.29 -6.49
N ASP A 155 6.69 -15.25 -6.55
CA ASP A 155 5.36 -15.08 -7.14
C ASP A 155 4.53 -14.04 -6.38
N GLU A 156 4.59 -14.02 -5.04
CA GLU A 156 3.92 -12.98 -4.27
C GLU A 156 4.55 -11.58 -4.46
N LEU A 157 5.88 -11.50 -4.58
CA LEU A 157 6.57 -10.24 -4.87
C LEU A 157 6.25 -9.72 -6.28
N SER A 158 6.16 -10.60 -7.27
CA SER A 158 5.88 -10.24 -8.67
C SER A 158 4.42 -9.83 -8.87
N ALA A 159 3.46 -10.54 -8.27
CA ALA A 159 2.03 -10.21 -8.28
C ALA A 159 1.76 -8.83 -7.65
N THR A 160 2.62 -8.41 -6.72
CA THR A 160 2.56 -7.12 -6.04
C THR A 160 3.57 -6.11 -6.61
N SER A 161 4.07 -6.29 -7.83
CA SER A 161 4.92 -5.29 -8.51
C SER A 161 4.10 -4.22 -9.23
N SER A 162 4.69 -3.04 -9.52
CA SER A 162 4.01 -1.92 -10.20
C SER A 162 3.63 -2.20 -11.66
N ASN A 163 4.10 -3.32 -12.23
CA ASN A 163 3.77 -3.75 -13.57
C ASN A 163 2.64 -4.79 -13.57
N SER A 164 2.12 -5.19 -12.41
CA SER A 164 1.05 -6.16 -12.35
C SER A 164 -0.30 -5.53 -12.72
N LEU A 165 -1.11 -6.28 -13.45
CA LEU A 165 -2.50 -5.91 -13.77
C LEU A 165 -3.28 -5.58 -12.49
N THR A 166 -3.06 -6.37 -11.43
CA THR A 166 -3.70 -6.23 -10.12
C THR A 166 -3.43 -4.88 -9.47
N PHE A 167 -2.23 -4.32 -9.64
CA PHE A 167 -1.90 -2.98 -9.17
C PHE A 167 -2.71 -1.91 -9.89
N TRP A 168 -2.75 -1.96 -11.23
CA TRP A 168 -3.50 -0.97 -12.01
C TRP A 168 -5.00 -1.08 -11.82
N MET A 169 -5.53 -2.30 -11.67
CA MET A 169 -6.93 -2.51 -11.30
C MET A 169 -7.27 -1.86 -9.96
N PHE A 170 -6.37 -1.93 -8.97
CA PHE A 170 -6.57 -1.22 -7.72
C PHE A 170 -6.55 0.30 -7.89
N VAL A 171 -5.54 0.84 -8.57
CA VAL A 171 -5.40 2.30 -8.74
C VAL A 171 -6.60 2.88 -9.49
N VAL A 172 -6.98 2.25 -10.61
CA VAL A 172 -8.13 2.69 -11.42
C VAL A 172 -9.43 2.49 -10.66
N GLY A 173 -9.61 1.33 -10.02
CA GLY A 173 -10.82 1.04 -9.23
C GLY A 173 -11.01 1.99 -8.05
N ALA A 174 -9.94 2.28 -7.30
CA ALA A 174 -9.98 3.26 -6.21
C ALA A 174 -10.22 4.69 -6.71
N SER A 175 -9.69 5.04 -7.88
CA SER A 175 -9.94 6.35 -8.51
C SER A 175 -11.42 6.50 -8.90
N PHE A 176 -12.02 5.47 -9.50
CA PHE A 176 -13.45 5.47 -9.81
C PHE A 176 -14.32 5.52 -8.55
N MET A 177 -13.92 4.86 -7.46
CA MET A 177 -14.61 4.99 -6.18
C MET A 177 -14.63 6.44 -5.69
N VAL A 178 -13.51 7.15 -5.78
CA VAL A 178 -13.45 8.56 -5.39
C VAL A 178 -14.30 9.41 -6.33
N VAL A 179 -14.12 9.30 -7.64
CA VAL A 179 -14.88 10.09 -8.62
C VAL A 179 -16.38 9.85 -8.49
N GLY A 180 -16.81 8.60 -8.31
CA GLY A 180 -18.21 8.26 -8.11
C GLY A 180 -18.79 8.87 -6.83
N PHE A 181 -18.03 8.83 -5.73
CA PHE A 181 -18.44 9.43 -4.46
C PHE A 181 -18.55 10.97 -4.54
N GLU A 182 -17.58 11.61 -5.19
CA GLU A 182 -17.59 13.05 -5.48
C GLU A 182 -18.84 13.46 -6.27
N LEU A 183 -19.17 12.70 -7.32
CA LEU A 183 -20.34 12.96 -8.16
C LEU A 183 -21.66 12.74 -7.41
N ALA A 184 -21.70 11.85 -6.41
CA ALA A 184 -22.90 11.56 -5.63
C ALA A 184 -23.16 12.63 -4.55
N THR A 185 -22.11 13.11 -3.88
CA THR A 185 -22.23 14.04 -2.74
C THR A 185 -22.25 15.52 -3.14
N GLY A 186 -21.83 15.84 -4.37
CA GLY A 186 -21.69 17.21 -4.84
C GLY A 186 -20.45 17.90 -4.29
N PHE A 187 -19.95 18.92 -4.99
CA PHE A 187 -18.76 19.67 -4.58
C PHE A 187 -19.01 20.40 -3.24
N GLY A 188 -18.30 19.98 -2.18
CA GLY A 188 -18.39 20.57 -0.84
C GLY A 188 -17.23 20.16 0.07
N TRP A 189 -17.21 20.62 1.32
CA TRP A 189 -16.14 20.22 2.26
C TRP A 189 -16.13 18.71 2.58
N GLN A 190 -17.24 18.01 2.34
CA GLN A 190 -17.37 16.57 2.55
C GLN A 190 -16.58 15.74 1.50
N SER A 191 -16.32 16.29 0.31
CA SER A 191 -15.52 15.65 -0.73
C SER A 191 -14.01 15.68 -0.47
N VAL A 192 -13.56 16.57 0.40
CA VAL A 192 -12.14 16.64 0.78
C VAL A 192 -11.70 15.40 1.58
N ILE A 193 -12.63 14.78 2.33
CA ILE A 193 -12.31 13.66 3.24
C ILE A 193 -11.90 12.38 2.49
N PRO A 194 -12.65 11.87 1.49
CA PRO A 194 -12.23 10.71 0.69
C PRO A 194 -10.88 10.91 0.01
N LEU A 195 -10.66 12.11 -0.54
CA LEU A 195 -9.43 12.48 -1.23
C LEU A 195 -8.22 12.53 -0.28
N LEU A 196 -8.42 13.09 0.92
CA LEU A 196 -7.41 13.10 1.99
C LEU A 196 -7.09 11.71 2.55
N LEU A 197 -8.02 10.74 2.48
CA LEU A 197 -7.78 9.35 2.88
C LEU A 197 -7.13 8.53 1.76
N LEU A 198 -7.45 8.82 0.50
CA LEU A 198 -6.88 8.14 -0.66
C LEU A 198 -5.39 8.44 -0.83
N LEU A 199 -4.98 9.71 -0.63
CA LEU A 199 -3.58 10.12 -0.84
C LEU A 199 -2.58 9.36 0.05
N PRO A 200 -2.78 9.22 1.38
CA PRO A 200 -1.95 8.39 2.24
C PRO A 200 -2.00 6.90 1.86
N ALA A 201 -3.18 6.37 1.51
CA ALA A 201 -3.33 4.97 1.11
C ALA A 201 -2.55 4.68 -0.19
N LEU A 202 -2.64 5.59 -1.17
CA LEU A 202 -1.90 5.53 -2.41
C LEU A 202 -0.39 5.67 -2.16
N ALA A 203 0.04 6.60 -1.30
CA ALA A 203 1.44 6.76 -0.93
C ALA A 203 2.01 5.51 -0.25
N LEU A 204 1.26 4.92 0.69
CA LEU A 204 1.58 3.66 1.37
C LEU A 204 1.73 2.51 0.37
N LEU A 205 0.78 2.40 -0.57
CA LEU A 205 0.82 1.38 -1.61
C LEU A 205 2.02 1.58 -2.53
N LEU A 206 2.22 2.77 -3.08
CA LEU A 206 3.34 3.08 -3.95
C LEU A 206 4.68 2.80 -3.26
N ALA A 207 4.81 3.12 -1.98
CA ALA A 207 6.02 2.82 -1.23
C ALA A 207 6.21 1.31 -0.99
N LYS A 208 5.13 0.58 -0.64
CA LYS A 208 5.15 -0.88 -0.56
C LYS A 208 5.57 -1.50 -1.90
N HIS A 209 5.05 -0.98 -3.02
CA HIS A 209 5.41 -1.44 -4.36
C HIS A 209 6.87 -1.17 -4.71
N ARG A 210 7.39 0.03 -4.41
CA ARG A 210 8.82 0.35 -4.61
C ARG A 210 9.71 -0.61 -3.81
N LYS A 211 9.34 -0.90 -2.56
CA LYS A 211 10.04 -1.85 -1.70
C LYS A 211 10.00 -3.26 -2.28
N ASN A 212 8.84 -3.74 -2.71
CA ASN A 212 8.70 -5.07 -3.31
C ASN A 212 9.50 -5.20 -4.61
N ARG A 213 9.50 -4.17 -5.45
CA ARG A 213 10.31 -4.15 -6.68
C ARG A 213 11.82 -4.22 -6.40
N ARG A 214 12.32 -3.42 -5.45
CA ARG A 214 13.73 -3.49 -5.02
C ARG A 214 14.06 -4.87 -4.47
N ARG A 215 13.14 -5.46 -3.70
CA ARG A 215 13.32 -6.79 -3.14
C ARG A 215 13.35 -7.87 -4.22
N LEU A 216 12.43 -7.82 -5.18
CA LEU A 216 12.39 -8.75 -6.31
C LEU A 216 13.71 -8.70 -7.10
N ALA A 217 14.21 -7.51 -7.41
CA ALA A 217 15.50 -7.34 -8.10
C ALA A 217 16.69 -7.94 -7.33
N GLN A 218 16.68 -7.88 -5.98
CA GLN A 218 17.71 -8.54 -5.16
C GLN A 218 17.60 -10.07 -5.24
N VAL A 219 16.37 -10.61 -5.26
CA VAL A 219 16.15 -12.05 -5.37
C VAL A 219 16.55 -12.55 -6.75
N GLU A 220 16.13 -11.86 -7.82
CA GLU A 220 16.51 -12.17 -9.21
C GLU A 220 18.04 -12.17 -9.37
N ALA A 221 18.74 -11.16 -8.86
CA ALA A 221 20.20 -11.10 -8.91
C ALA A 221 20.88 -12.29 -8.20
N LEU A 222 20.36 -12.71 -7.04
CA LEU A 222 20.89 -13.87 -6.32
C LEU A 222 20.64 -15.18 -7.06
N LEU A 223 19.46 -15.33 -7.68
CA LEU A 223 19.13 -16.51 -8.48
C LEU A 223 19.96 -16.58 -9.78
N ASP A 224 20.23 -15.43 -10.41
CA ASP A 224 21.08 -15.35 -11.61
C ASP A 224 22.56 -15.65 -11.29
N THR A 225 23.06 -15.27 -10.11
CA THR A 225 24.41 -15.69 -9.69
C THR A 225 24.51 -17.21 -9.51
N MET A 226 23.42 -17.87 -9.09
CA MET A 226 23.36 -19.32 -8.91
C MET A 226 23.44 -20.03 -10.26
N SER A 227 22.63 -19.62 -11.25
CA SER A 227 22.58 -20.25 -12.57
C SER A 227 23.92 -20.18 -13.31
N ASN A 228 24.67 -19.10 -13.10
CA ASN A 228 26.00 -18.91 -13.69
C ASN A 228 27.13 -19.64 -12.93
N SER A 229 26.93 -20.03 -11.67
CA SER A 229 27.94 -20.72 -10.85
C SER A 229 27.96 -22.25 -11.01
N SER A 230 26.94 -22.80 -11.67
CA SER A 230 26.76 -24.23 -11.93
C SER A 230 27.31 -24.69 -13.29
N PHE A 231 28.23 -23.92 -13.89
CA PHE A 231 28.96 -24.26 -15.12
C PHE A 231 30.47 -24.32 -14.89
#